data_AF-A0A5K0WES4-F1
#
_entry.id   AF-A0A5K0WES4-F1
#
_cell.length_a   1.000
_cell.length_b   1.000
_cell.length_c   1.000
_cell.angle_alpha   90.00
_cell.angle_beta   90.00
_cell.angle_gamma   90.00
#
_symmetry.space_group_name_H-M   'P 1'
#
loop_
_entity.id
_entity.type
_entity.pdbx_description
1 polymer ?
#
loop_
_entity_poly.entity_id
_entity_poly.type
_entity_poly.pdbx_seq_one_letter_code
_entity_poly.pdbx_strand_id
1 'polypeptide(L)' 'MSEVTPEPVCAKEALELLNCVASASYDSDRCAALLESLRQC' A
#
# COMPACT_ATOMS: atom_id res chain seq x y z
N MET A 1 6.71 27.89 11.83
CA MET A 1 6.32 26.62 12.47
C MET A 1 6.87 25.50 11.61
N SER A 2 7.55 24.51 12.20
CA SER A 2 7.86 23.26 11.50
C SER A 2 6.65 22.35 11.65
N GLU A 3 5.83 22.26 10.60
CA GLU A 3 4.77 21.26 10.52
C GLU A 3 5.44 19.88 10.48
N VAL A 4 5.33 19.13 11.58
CA VAL A 4 5.66 17.70 11.57
C VAL A 4 4.54 17.04 10.79
N THR A 5 4.74 16.85 9.49
CA THR A 5 3.92 15.91 8.72
C THR A 5 4.16 14.53 9.34
N PRO A 6 3.14 13.91 9.97
CA PRO A 6 3.30 12.56 10.48
C PRO A 6 3.69 11.66 9.31
N GLU A 7 4.75 10.86 9.49
CA GLU A 7 5.10 9.89 8.48
C GLU A 7 3.90 8.98 8.24
N PRO A 8 3.46 8.81 6.99
CA PRO A 8 2.31 7.97 6.70
C PRO A 8 2.71 6.53 6.94
N VAL A 9 2.27 6.00 8.08
CA VAL A 9 2.67 4.70 8.65
C VAL A 9 2.53 3.57 7.62
N CYS A 10 1.50 3.63 6.78
CA CYS A 10 1.17 2.61 5.79
C CYS A 10 1.35 3.06 4.34
N ALA A 11 2.05 4.16 4.07
CA ALA A 11 2.19 4.67 2.71
C ALA A 11 2.83 3.65 1.77
N LYS A 12 3.80 2.89 2.26
CA LYS A 12 4.48 1.88 1.46
C LYS A 12 3.52 0.76 1.06
N GLU A 13 2.84 0.13 2.02
CA GLU A 13 1.87 -0.94 1.74
C GLU A 13 0.74 -0.45 0.82
N ALA A 14 0.27 0.79 1.01
CA ALA A 14 -0.77 1.37 0.17
C ALA A 14 -0.29 1.53 -1.28
N LEU A 15 0.93 2.01 -1.47
CA LEU A 15 1.54 2.22 -2.78
C LEU A 15 1.85 0.88 -3.47
N GLU A 16 2.33 -0.13 -2.73
CA GLU A 16 2.52 -1.49 -3.27
C GLU A 16 1.20 -2.12 -3.71
N LEU A 17 0.15 -2.00 -2.91
CA LEU A 17 -1.20 -2.45 -3.30
C LEU A 17 -1.67 -1.73 -4.55
N LEU A 18 -1.53 -0.40 -4.61
CA LEU A 18 -1.94 0.43 -5.74
C LEU A 18 -1.22 0.00 -7.03
N ASN A 19 0.09 -0.23 -6.95
CA ASN A 19 0.89 -0.71 -8.07
C ASN A 19 0.44 -2.11 -8.52
N CYS A 20 0.05 -2.97 -7.58
CA CYS A 20 -0.46 -4.30 -7.90
C CYS A 20 -1.77 -4.23 -8.68
N VAL A 21 -2.76 -3.46 -8.21
CA VAL A 21 -4.06 -3.33 -8.90
C VAL A 21 -3.97 -2.56 -10.22
N ALA A 22 -3.05 -1.62 -10.34
CA ALA A 22 -2.83 -0.86 -11.56
C ALA A 22 -1.95 -1.61 -12.60
N SER A 23 -1.35 -2.74 -12.21
CA SER A 23 -0.49 -3.52 -13.10
C SER A 23 -1.29 -4.15 -14.25
N ALA A 24 -0.72 -4.14 -15.46
CA ALA A 24 -1.30 -4.83 -16.60
C ALA A 24 -1.37 -6.36 -16.41
N SER A 25 -0.45 -6.91 -15.60
CA SER A 25 -0.44 -8.29 -15.13
C SER A 25 -1.05 -8.35 -13.73
N TYR A 26 -2.33 -8.00 -13.64
CA TYR A 26 -3.09 -8.06 -12.39
C TYR A 26 -3.11 -9.49 -11.84
N ASP A 27 -2.63 -9.63 -10.61
CA ASP A 27 -2.59 -10.90 -9.89
C ASP A 27 -3.41 -10.76 -8.60
N SER A 28 -4.57 -11.41 -8.59
CA SER A 28 -5.59 -11.23 -7.54
C SER A 28 -5.09 -11.69 -6.18
N ASP A 29 -4.38 -12.83 -6.13
CA ASP A 29 -3.84 -13.42 -4.90
C ASP A 29 -2.73 -12.52 -4.32
N ARG A 30 -1.82 -12.05 -5.19
CA ARG A 30 -0.76 -11.12 -4.78
C ARG A 30 -1.33 -9.81 -4.25
N CYS A 31 -2.31 -9.23 -4.93
CA CYS A 31 -2.91 -7.98 -4.47
C CYS A 31 -3.71 -8.19 -3.17
N ALA A 32 -4.35 -9.34 -2.97
CA ALA A 32 -5.01 -9.68 -1.71
C ALA A 32 -4.02 -9.80 -0.54
N ALA A 33 -2.83 -10.39 -0.76
CA ALA A 33 -1.77 -10.44 0.25
C ALA A 33 -1.26 -9.04 0.63
N LEU A 34 -1.09 -8.15 -0.35
CA LEU A 34 -0.72 -6.75 -0.12
C LEU A 34 -1.81 -5.97 0.64
N LEU A 35 -3.09 -6.27 0.36
CA LEU A 35 -4.21 -5.70 1.11
C LEU A 35 -4.21 -6.14 2.58
N GLU A 36 -3.89 -7.40 2.86
CA GLU A 36 -3.78 -7.87 4.25
C GLU A 36 -2.61 -7.18 4.97
N SER A 37 -1.46 -7.04 4.29
CA SER A 37 -0.32 -6.29 4.83
C SER A 37 -0.69 -4.84 5.15
N LEU A 38 -1.45 -4.17 4.27
CA LEU A 38 -1.93 -2.81 4.48
C LEU A 38 -2.87 -2.68 5.70
N ARG A 39 -3.62 -3.73 6.04
CA ARG A 39 -4.52 -3.75 7.22
C ARG A 39 -3.80 -4.04 8.53
N GLN A 40 -2.59 -4.60 8.47
CA GLN A 40 -1.77 -4.91 9.65
C GLN A 40 -0.78 -3.77 9.98
N CYS A 41 -0.70 -2.79 9.09
CA CYS A 41 -0.31 -1.43 9.41
C CYS A 41 -1.53 -0.67 9.98
#